data_AF-A0A3G6MMS2-F1
#
_entry.id   AF-A0A3G6MMS2-F1
#
_cell.length_a   1.000
_cell.length_b   1.000
_cell.length_c   1.000
_cell.angle_alpha   90.00
_cell.angle_beta   90.00
_cell.angle_gamma   90.00
#
_symmetry.space_group_name_H-M   'P 1'
#
loop_
_entity.id
_entity.type
_entity.pdbx_description
1 polymer ?
#
loop_
_entity_poly.entity_id
_entity_poly.type
_entity_poly.pdbx_seq_one_letter_code
_entity_poly.pdbx_strand_id
1 'polypeptide(L)'
;MYKHFLLIFITIISSGMNSVKACTIFSCSRGGETFVAANEDDMTPFTRIWYNPATKDRYGSISFGAPDMQAAAAMNEYGLFYDFAAANYDLSKLNLKNPYKGDLMWEILGKCKNVKEAMVLLKKYDYAISAKALLADKEGNSIVITPGGIIEKMGDFQVNSNCNMINGKLSCRRPDLANEMLAASNKNNIGFLKTILDKTHQEGELNTLYSTICDLKRGIIYVYLFHDYNTVYKIDLKSELKKGYHIENLADHFPASFAYENFSKNHSLYLKESIFQEMMNKGIETTIDRYIAESEKSDPQNKNLDPALLEVALQLIKYSWNEHNNGAMWDYWFSKPNGYDITPYKDPRLTSAEKLLKYLSTKEEKDLKLRNFMYEISGFINFAQGNTATAKDLYKKSISNPTEAYPVTLLRGKEMLSRLPK
;
A
#
# COMPACT_ATOMS: atom_id res chain seq x y z
N MET A 1 6.68 13.99 -32.25
CA MET A 1 7.44 13.57 -31.05
C MET A 1 6.56 13.60 -29.78
N TYR A 2 5.35 13.02 -29.84
CA TYR A 2 4.29 13.19 -28.82
C TYR A 2 3.60 11.86 -28.44
N LYS A 3 4.26 10.71 -28.64
CA LYS A 3 3.68 9.36 -28.46
C LYS A 3 4.33 8.51 -27.35
N HIS A 4 5.26 9.07 -26.57
CA HIS A 4 6.05 8.28 -25.59
C HIS A 4 5.86 8.69 -24.12
N PHE A 5 5.07 9.71 -23.81
CA PHE A 5 4.91 10.17 -22.42
C PHE A 5 3.63 9.69 -21.71
N LEU A 6 2.61 9.20 -22.43
CA LEU A 6 1.39 8.64 -21.81
C LEU A 6 1.45 7.11 -21.62
N LEU A 7 2.47 6.44 -22.15
CA LEU A 7 2.62 4.97 -22.14
C LEU A 7 3.38 4.43 -20.90
N ILE A 8 3.74 5.31 -19.96
CA ILE A 8 4.65 4.96 -18.85
C ILE A 8 3.94 4.45 -17.59
N PHE A 9 2.62 4.53 -17.45
CA PHE A 9 1.96 4.17 -16.18
C PHE A 9 0.98 2.98 -16.18
N ILE A 10 0.80 2.26 -17.29
CA ILE A 10 0.01 1.00 -17.32
C ILE A 10 0.80 -0.17 -17.95
N THR A 11 2.12 -0.01 -18.13
CA THR A 11 3.03 -1.05 -18.62
C THR A 11 3.99 -1.51 -17.50
N ILE A 12 3.45 -2.03 -16.39
CA ILE A 12 4.24 -2.81 -15.42
C ILE A 12 3.74 -4.25 -15.46
N ILE A 13 3.81 -4.86 -16.64
CA ILE A 13 3.89 -6.31 -16.76
C ILE A 13 4.89 -6.56 -17.91
N SER A 14 6.07 -7.07 -17.53
CA SER A 14 7.17 -7.61 -18.34
C SER A 14 8.23 -6.66 -18.98
N SER A 15 9.38 -6.62 -18.27
CA SER A 15 10.78 -6.62 -18.75
C SER A 15 11.55 -5.29 -18.88
N GLY A 16 12.39 -5.01 -17.88
CA GLY A 16 13.50 -4.05 -17.97
C GLY A 16 14.11 -3.76 -16.60
N MET A 17 15.38 -4.12 -16.37
CA MET A 17 16.10 -3.94 -15.11
C MET A 17 16.21 -2.45 -14.71
N ASN A 18 15.73 -2.13 -13.51
CA ASN A 18 16.02 -0.98 -12.61
C ASN A 18 15.28 -1.30 -11.30
N SER A 19 15.68 -1.02 -10.07
CA SER A 19 16.94 -0.76 -9.37
C SER A 19 16.62 -1.04 -7.88
N VAL A 20 17.64 -1.13 -7.04
CA VAL A 20 17.65 -1.48 -5.60
C VAL A 20 16.43 -0.94 -4.83
N LYS A 21 15.73 -1.82 -4.12
CA LYS A 21 14.78 -1.47 -3.07
C LYS A 21 15.46 -1.78 -1.74
N ALA A 22 15.33 -0.91 -0.74
CA ALA A 22 16.24 -0.90 0.40
C ALA A 22 15.64 -0.94 1.82
N CYS A 23 14.35 -1.15 2.10
CA CYS A 23 13.88 -1.33 3.50
C CYS A 23 14.80 -2.18 4.44
N THR A 24 15.10 -1.65 5.63
CA THR A 24 15.83 -2.36 6.69
C THR A 24 14.90 -2.52 7.88
N ILE A 25 14.61 -3.77 8.24
CA ILE A 25 13.64 -4.12 9.30
C ILE A 25 14.36 -5.00 10.30
N PHE A 26 14.17 -4.78 11.60
CA PHE A 26 14.72 -5.65 12.63
C PHE A 26 13.81 -5.79 13.83
N SER A 27 13.68 -7.01 14.33
CA SER A 27 13.03 -7.31 15.61
C SER A 27 14.07 -7.53 16.70
N CYS A 28 13.79 -7.08 17.93
CA CYS A 28 14.67 -7.30 19.08
C CYS A 28 13.85 -7.56 20.36
N SER A 29 14.19 -8.64 21.05
CA SER A 29 13.55 -9.09 22.28
C SER A 29 14.60 -9.30 23.37
N ARG A 30 14.66 -8.40 24.36
CA ARG A 30 15.63 -8.42 25.46
C ARG A 30 15.05 -7.79 26.70
N GLY A 31 15.46 -8.28 27.88
CA GLY A 31 15.08 -7.68 29.16
C GLY A 31 13.57 -7.61 29.40
N GLY A 32 12.81 -8.54 28.81
CA GLY A 32 11.34 -8.51 28.89
C GLY A 32 10.68 -7.48 27.98
N GLU A 33 11.41 -6.80 27.10
CA GLU A 33 10.88 -5.87 26.11
C GLU A 33 10.96 -6.44 24.71
N THR A 34 10.02 -6.06 23.84
CA THR A 34 9.97 -6.54 22.46
C THR A 34 9.61 -5.39 21.52
N PHE A 35 10.53 -5.10 20.61
CA PHE A 35 10.37 -4.07 19.60
C PHE A 35 10.59 -4.61 18.20
N VAL A 36 9.95 -3.96 17.24
CA VAL A 36 10.37 -3.98 15.83
C VAL A 36 10.69 -2.57 15.42
N ALA A 37 11.70 -2.41 14.57
CA ALA A 37 12.05 -1.14 13.99
C ALA A 37 12.30 -1.29 12.48
N ALA A 38 11.91 -0.29 11.70
CA ALA A 38 12.01 -0.33 10.25
C ALA A 38 12.32 1.04 9.66
N ASN A 39 13.13 1.06 8.61
CA ASN A 39 13.24 2.16 7.64
C ASN A 39 12.46 1.75 6.39
N GLU A 40 11.47 2.54 6.00
CA GLU A 40 10.71 2.34 4.76
C GLU A 40 11.30 3.17 3.63
N ASP A 41 11.80 2.49 2.60
CA ASP A 41 12.53 3.11 1.49
C ASP A 41 11.69 3.06 0.20
N ASP A 42 11.16 4.19 -0.24
CA ASP A 42 10.36 4.33 -1.46
C ASP A 42 10.62 5.69 -2.14
N MET A 43 10.12 5.85 -3.36
CA MET A 43 10.17 7.09 -4.14
C MET A 43 8.87 7.91 -4.00
N THR A 44 7.84 7.38 -3.34
CA THR A 44 6.50 7.96 -3.25
C THR A 44 6.24 8.57 -1.86
N PRO A 45 6.40 9.90 -1.66
CA PRO A 45 6.40 10.53 -0.33
C PRO A 45 5.09 10.43 0.44
N PHE A 46 3.98 10.20 -0.26
CA PHE A 46 2.62 10.40 0.23
C PHE A 46 2.12 9.24 1.11
N THR A 47 2.89 8.82 2.10
CA THR A 47 2.54 7.72 3.00
C THR A 47 1.20 7.98 3.69
N ARG A 48 0.33 6.97 3.65
CA ARG A 48 -0.93 6.89 4.39
C ARG A 48 -0.74 6.06 5.64
N ILE A 49 -1.44 6.46 6.68
CA ILE A 49 -1.70 5.67 7.88
C ILE A 49 -3.19 5.43 7.91
N TRP A 50 -3.63 4.18 8.10
CA TRP A 50 -5.05 3.90 8.30
C TRP A 50 -5.27 2.96 9.47
N TYR A 51 -6.32 3.27 10.22
CA TYR A 51 -6.68 2.61 11.46
C TYR A 51 -7.99 1.85 11.26
N ASN A 52 -7.99 0.59 11.65
CA ASN A 52 -9.05 -0.36 11.38
C ASN A 52 -9.57 -0.87 12.72
N PRO A 53 -10.72 -0.38 13.23
CA PRO A 53 -11.32 -0.92 14.43
C PRO A 53 -11.58 -2.42 14.33
N ALA A 54 -11.53 -3.10 15.47
CA ALA A 54 -11.89 -4.51 15.54
C ALA A 54 -13.34 -4.72 15.09
N THR A 55 -13.58 -5.80 14.36
CA THR A 55 -14.92 -6.28 14.02
C THR A 55 -15.16 -7.65 14.63
N LYS A 56 -16.35 -8.22 14.41
CA LYS A 56 -16.66 -9.57 14.87
C LYS A 56 -15.65 -10.61 14.36
N ASP A 57 -15.15 -10.41 13.14
CA ASP A 57 -14.37 -11.43 12.43
C ASP A 57 -12.88 -11.06 12.29
N ARG A 58 -12.47 -9.86 12.75
CA ARG A 58 -11.11 -9.34 12.59
C ARG A 58 -10.65 -8.48 13.76
N TYR A 59 -9.39 -8.64 14.16
CA TYR A 59 -8.73 -7.78 15.15
C TYR A 59 -8.50 -6.37 14.61
N GLY A 60 -8.51 -5.40 15.52
CA GLY A 60 -8.18 -4.03 15.19
C GLY A 60 -6.71 -3.88 14.82
N SER A 61 -6.40 -2.98 13.89
CA SER A 61 -5.05 -2.80 13.36
C SER A 61 -4.75 -1.39 12.87
N ILE A 62 -3.48 -1.12 12.69
CA ILE A 62 -2.94 0.03 11.97
C ILE A 62 -2.10 -0.46 10.81
N SER A 63 -2.14 0.28 9.70
CA SER A 63 -1.34 0.01 8.52
C SER A 63 -0.68 1.27 8.00
N PHE A 64 0.51 1.09 7.45
CA PHE A 64 1.30 2.11 6.77
C PHE A 64 1.51 1.67 5.33
N GLY A 65 1.42 2.59 4.38
CA GLY A 65 1.60 2.26 2.98
C GLY A 65 1.52 3.47 2.06
N ALA A 66 1.72 3.24 0.77
CA ALA A 66 1.59 4.25 -0.26
C ALA A 66 0.09 4.62 -0.48
N PRO A 67 -0.21 5.70 -1.24
CA PRO A 67 -1.59 6.06 -1.56
C PRO A 67 -2.40 4.96 -2.29
N ASP A 68 -1.75 3.94 -2.84
CA ASP A 68 -2.45 2.83 -3.47
C ASP A 68 -3.21 1.92 -2.47
N MET A 69 -3.11 2.19 -1.18
CA MET A 69 -3.74 1.46 -0.07
C MET A 69 -3.27 0.00 0.03
N GLN A 70 -2.06 -0.30 -0.46
CA GLN A 70 -1.36 -1.53 -0.12
C GLN A 70 -0.56 -1.32 1.17
N ALA A 71 -0.80 -2.17 2.17
CA ALA A 71 -0.03 -2.12 3.42
C ALA A 71 1.42 -2.58 3.18
N ALA A 72 2.36 -1.65 3.33
CA ALA A 72 3.79 -1.95 3.38
C ALA A 72 4.16 -2.57 4.74
N ALA A 73 3.62 -1.99 5.81
CA ALA A 73 3.76 -2.50 7.17
C ALA A 73 2.43 -2.39 7.93
N ALA A 74 2.22 -3.27 8.91
CA ALA A 74 1.03 -3.23 9.74
C ALA A 74 1.25 -3.86 11.13
N MET A 75 0.46 -3.42 12.11
CA MET A 75 0.42 -3.99 13.46
C MET A 75 -1.02 -4.13 13.94
N ASN A 76 -1.36 -5.25 14.56
CA ASN A 76 -2.67 -5.42 15.20
C ASN A 76 -2.65 -5.09 16.70
N GLU A 77 -3.83 -4.98 17.30
CA GLU A 77 -4.03 -4.64 18.71
C GLU A 77 -3.41 -5.66 19.70
N TYR A 78 -3.01 -6.84 19.22
CA TYR A 78 -2.33 -7.88 20.01
C TYR A 78 -0.80 -7.78 19.93
N GLY A 79 -0.27 -6.88 19.12
CA GLY A 79 1.17 -6.70 18.93
C GLY A 79 1.77 -7.65 17.89
N LEU A 80 0.98 -8.24 17.00
CA LEU A 80 1.49 -8.93 15.81
C LEU A 80 1.78 -7.89 14.74
N PHE A 81 3.03 -7.83 14.29
CA PHE A 81 3.53 -6.87 13.31
C PHE A 81 4.06 -7.61 12.08
N TYR A 82 3.83 -7.07 10.88
CA TYR A 82 4.59 -7.42 9.70
C TYR A 82 5.09 -6.21 8.93
N ASP A 83 6.18 -6.41 8.18
CA ASP A 83 6.72 -5.45 7.20
C ASP A 83 7.45 -6.19 6.08
N PHE A 84 7.38 -5.64 4.87
CA PHE A 84 7.98 -6.21 3.67
C PHE A 84 9.31 -5.55 3.31
N ALA A 85 10.32 -6.39 3.13
CA ALA A 85 11.51 -6.00 2.36
C ALA A 85 11.35 -6.51 0.93
N ALA A 86 11.25 -5.58 -0.02
CA ALA A 86 11.03 -5.93 -1.42
C ALA A 86 12.07 -6.92 -1.98
N ALA A 87 11.68 -7.86 -2.83
CA ALA A 87 12.62 -8.79 -3.43
C ALA A 87 12.17 -9.10 -4.85
N ASN A 88 13.08 -9.59 -5.69
CA ASN A 88 12.76 -9.91 -7.08
C ASN A 88 12.58 -11.42 -7.24
N TYR A 89 11.60 -12.00 -6.53
CA TYR A 89 11.25 -13.40 -6.71
C TYR A 89 10.40 -13.57 -7.96
N ASP A 90 10.84 -14.45 -8.86
CA ASP A 90 10.05 -14.85 -10.02
C ASP A 90 9.00 -15.89 -9.58
N LEU A 91 7.79 -15.40 -9.29
CA LEU A 91 6.69 -16.24 -8.82
C LEU A 91 6.27 -17.29 -9.85
N SER A 92 6.54 -17.09 -11.14
CA SER A 92 6.20 -18.06 -12.19
C SER A 92 7.04 -19.34 -12.11
N LYS A 93 8.18 -19.30 -11.42
CA LYS A 93 9.07 -20.45 -11.20
C LYS A 93 8.75 -21.21 -9.91
N LEU A 94 7.80 -20.73 -9.12
CA LEU A 94 7.40 -21.37 -7.88
C LEU A 94 6.29 -22.39 -8.13
N ASN A 95 6.38 -23.54 -7.49
CA ASN A 95 5.33 -24.55 -7.50
C ASN A 95 4.30 -24.23 -6.40
N LEU A 96 3.47 -23.20 -6.63
CA LEU A 96 2.39 -22.82 -5.72
C LEU A 96 1.21 -23.81 -5.89
N LYS A 97 0.92 -24.60 -4.86
CA LYS A 97 -0.16 -25.60 -4.81
C LYS A 97 -1.45 -25.05 -4.21
N ASN A 98 -1.35 -24.19 -3.20
CA ASN A 98 -2.47 -23.66 -2.44
C ASN A 98 -2.26 -22.17 -2.08
N PRO A 99 -2.18 -21.27 -3.08
CA PRO A 99 -2.11 -19.84 -2.81
C PRO A 99 -3.40 -19.36 -2.14
N TYR A 100 -3.27 -18.42 -1.20
CA TYR A 100 -4.45 -17.77 -0.62
C TYR A 100 -5.16 -16.92 -1.69
N LYS A 101 -6.51 -16.94 -1.69
CA LYS A 101 -7.32 -16.29 -2.74
C LYS A 101 -7.40 -14.76 -2.64
N GLY A 102 -6.92 -14.18 -1.55
CA GLY A 102 -6.85 -12.74 -1.30
C GLY A 102 -5.45 -12.30 -0.86
N ASP A 103 -5.38 -11.44 0.15
CA ASP A 103 -4.14 -11.09 0.83
C ASP A 103 -3.92 -11.96 2.08
N LEU A 104 -2.90 -12.84 2.01
CA LEU A 104 -2.55 -13.74 3.11
C LEU A 104 -2.02 -13.00 4.34
N MET A 105 -1.21 -11.96 4.14
CA MET A 105 -0.62 -11.21 5.25
C MET A 105 -1.68 -10.36 5.94
N TRP A 106 -2.60 -9.80 5.16
CA TRP A 106 -3.80 -9.18 5.70
C TRP A 106 -4.66 -10.16 6.50
N GLU A 107 -4.89 -11.38 6.00
CA GLU A 107 -5.64 -12.41 6.72
C GLU A 107 -4.98 -12.79 8.05
N ILE A 108 -3.66 -12.96 8.05
CA ILE A 108 -2.86 -13.22 9.26
C ILE A 108 -3.03 -12.09 10.27
N LEU A 109 -2.89 -10.84 9.86
CA LEU A 109 -3.01 -9.68 10.74
C LEU A 109 -4.40 -9.60 11.42
N GLY A 110 -5.45 -9.91 10.67
CA GLY A 110 -6.82 -9.84 11.16
C GLY A 110 -7.23 -11.01 12.06
N LYS A 111 -6.54 -12.17 12.01
CA LYS A 111 -7.00 -13.39 12.69
C LYS A 111 -6.00 -14.00 13.66
N CYS A 112 -4.73 -13.57 13.64
CA CYS A 112 -3.68 -14.12 14.49
C CYS A 112 -3.24 -13.08 15.54
N LYS A 113 -3.04 -13.53 16.78
CA LYS A 113 -2.52 -12.71 17.88
C LYS A 113 -1.00 -12.71 17.96
N ASN A 114 -0.37 -13.76 17.44
CA ASN A 114 1.07 -13.99 17.54
C ASN A 114 1.60 -14.80 16.35
N VAL A 115 2.92 -14.94 16.26
CA VAL A 115 3.64 -15.66 15.20
C VAL A 115 3.25 -17.14 15.17
N LYS A 116 2.98 -17.77 16.31
CA LYS A 116 2.59 -19.18 16.38
C LYS A 116 1.26 -19.44 15.66
N GLU A 117 0.27 -18.58 15.89
CA GLU A 117 -1.01 -18.64 15.17
C GLU A 117 -0.82 -18.35 13.67
N ALA A 118 0.00 -17.35 13.32
CA ALA A 118 0.32 -17.02 11.93
C ALA A 118 0.98 -18.18 11.18
N MET A 119 1.88 -18.92 11.84
CA MET A 119 2.55 -20.10 11.28
C MET A 119 1.56 -21.21 10.89
N VAL A 120 0.38 -21.30 11.52
CA VAL A 120 -0.66 -22.25 11.11
C VAL A 120 -1.20 -21.89 9.72
N LEU A 121 -1.44 -20.60 9.45
CA LEU A 121 -1.89 -20.14 8.14
C LEU A 121 -0.78 -20.23 7.08
N LEU A 122 0.45 -19.86 7.44
CA LEU A 122 1.61 -19.93 6.53
C LEU A 122 2.01 -21.36 6.15
N LYS A 123 1.68 -22.36 6.98
CA LYS A 123 1.84 -23.78 6.63
C LYS A 123 0.69 -24.30 5.77
N LYS A 124 -0.48 -23.66 5.87
CA LYS A 124 -1.68 -24.05 5.12
C LYS A 124 -1.68 -23.47 3.70
N TYR A 125 -1.27 -22.23 3.55
CA TYR A 125 -1.30 -21.49 2.28
C TYR A 125 0.09 -21.11 1.81
N ASP A 126 0.31 -21.17 0.51
CA ASP A 126 1.59 -20.77 -0.07
C ASP A 126 1.75 -19.26 -0.04
N TYR A 127 2.96 -18.83 0.32
CA TYR A 127 3.36 -17.43 0.30
C TYR A 127 3.69 -16.98 -1.14
N ALA A 128 2.68 -16.45 -1.82
CA ALA A 128 2.72 -16.04 -3.22
C ALA A 128 2.99 -14.52 -3.40
N ILE A 129 3.97 -13.98 -2.65
CA ILE A 129 4.33 -12.55 -2.68
C ILE A 129 5.79 -12.41 -3.12
N SER A 130 6.06 -11.52 -4.08
CA SER A 130 7.42 -11.23 -4.54
C SER A 130 8.13 -10.25 -3.59
N ALA A 131 8.24 -10.64 -2.32
CA ALA A 131 8.92 -9.88 -1.27
C ALA A 131 9.31 -10.81 -0.13
N LYS A 132 10.26 -10.40 0.71
CA LYS A 132 10.46 -11.02 2.02
C LYS A 132 9.61 -10.28 3.05
N ALA A 133 8.96 -10.98 3.96
CA ALA A 133 8.27 -10.36 5.08
C ALA A 133 8.97 -10.68 6.40
N LEU A 134 9.17 -9.70 7.26
CA LEU A 134 9.46 -9.95 8.68
C LEU A 134 8.14 -9.89 9.44
N LEU A 135 7.83 -10.94 10.19
CA LEU A 135 6.67 -11.00 11.09
C LEU A 135 7.18 -11.21 12.52
N ALA A 136 6.71 -10.40 13.47
CA ALA A 136 7.11 -10.52 14.87
C ALA A 136 5.92 -10.25 15.80
N ASP A 137 5.99 -10.77 17.02
CA ASP A 137 4.93 -10.61 18.03
C ASP A 137 5.47 -10.12 19.39
N LYS A 138 4.55 -9.71 20.26
CA LYS A 138 4.85 -9.24 21.62
C LYS A 138 5.46 -10.29 22.56
N GLU A 139 5.38 -11.59 22.23
CA GLU A 139 6.02 -12.66 23.00
C GLU A 139 7.53 -12.71 22.68
N GLY A 140 7.96 -12.01 21.63
CA GLY A 140 9.33 -11.93 21.19
C GLY A 140 9.68 -12.93 20.10
N ASN A 141 8.71 -13.67 19.57
CA ASN A 141 8.93 -14.51 18.40
C ASN A 141 9.05 -13.63 17.15
N SER A 142 9.85 -14.07 16.20
CA SER A 142 10.01 -13.41 14.91
C SER A 142 10.33 -14.44 13.85
N ILE A 143 9.82 -14.24 12.64
CA ILE A 143 10.10 -15.04 11.46
C ILE A 143 10.36 -14.14 10.25
N VAL A 144 11.19 -14.62 9.34
CA VAL A 144 11.31 -14.07 7.99
C VAL A 144 10.69 -15.05 7.02
N ILE A 145 9.72 -14.58 6.24
CA ILE A 145 8.96 -15.36 5.27
C ILE A 145 9.45 -14.98 3.88
N THR A 146 9.76 -15.99 3.07
CA THR A 146 10.10 -15.84 1.66
C THR A 146 9.33 -16.88 0.85
N PRO A 147 9.24 -16.73 -0.48
CA PRO A 147 8.67 -17.80 -1.29
C PRO A 147 9.48 -19.11 -1.26
N GLY A 148 10.73 -19.07 -0.78
CA GLY A 148 11.57 -20.24 -0.59
C GLY A 148 11.43 -20.91 0.78
N GLY A 149 10.67 -20.33 1.71
CA GLY A 149 10.47 -20.87 3.06
C GLY A 149 10.52 -19.83 4.17
N ILE A 150 10.44 -20.31 5.40
CA ILE A 150 10.34 -19.51 6.63
C ILE A 150 11.61 -19.73 7.47
N ILE A 151 12.17 -18.63 7.98
CA ILE A 151 13.34 -18.61 8.85
C ILE A 151 12.93 -18.04 10.20
N GLU A 152 12.95 -18.87 11.24
CA GLU A 152 12.67 -18.43 12.61
C GLU A 152 13.86 -17.69 13.21
N LYS A 153 13.58 -16.69 14.05
CA LYS A 153 14.61 -15.95 14.78
C LYS A 153 15.35 -16.90 15.73
N MET A 154 16.68 -16.84 15.68
CA MET A 154 17.56 -17.46 16.67
C MET A 154 18.15 -16.36 17.56
N GLY A 155 18.03 -16.52 18.88
CA GLY A 155 18.51 -15.53 19.85
C GLY A 155 17.58 -14.31 19.97
N ASP A 156 18.16 -13.17 20.35
CA ASP A 156 17.39 -12.00 20.77
C ASP A 156 16.83 -11.17 19.61
N PHE A 157 17.50 -11.13 18.46
CA PHE A 157 17.13 -10.25 17.34
C PHE A 157 17.17 -10.95 15.98
N GLN A 158 16.45 -10.39 15.00
CA GLN A 158 16.44 -10.85 13.61
C GLN A 158 16.36 -9.63 12.69
N VAL A 159 17.20 -9.59 11.66
CA VAL A 159 17.24 -8.52 10.66
C VAL A 159 16.74 -9.04 9.32
N ASN A 160 15.86 -8.30 8.68
CA ASN A 160 15.38 -8.51 7.32
C ASN A 160 15.70 -7.29 6.46
N SER A 161 16.17 -7.54 5.25
CA SER A 161 16.39 -6.49 4.26
C SER A 161 16.35 -7.06 2.84
N ASN A 162 16.18 -6.16 1.90
CA ASN A 162 16.02 -6.35 0.46
C ASN A 162 17.32 -6.15 -0.33
N CYS A 163 18.46 -6.15 0.36
CA CYS A 163 19.74 -6.05 -0.32
C CYS A 163 20.04 -7.29 -1.16
N ASN A 164 20.42 -7.05 -2.41
CA ASN A 164 20.75 -8.09 -3.37
C ASN A 164 22.08 -8.74 -3.02
N MET A 165 22.25 -10.00 -3.41
CA MET A 165 23.55 -10.64 -3.38
C MET A 165 24.27 -10.40 -4.71
N ILE A 166 25.44 -9.77 -4.68
CA ILE A 166 26.31 -9.58 -5.84
C ILE A 166 27.61 -10.34 -5.55
N ASN A 167 27.92 -11.36 -6.35
CA ASN A 167 29.11 -12.22 -6.20
C ASN A 167 29.27 -12.81 -4.78
N GLY A 168 28.17 -13.25 -4.17
CA GLY A 168 28.19 -13.84 -2.82
C GLY A 168 28.34 -12.83 -1.68
N LYS A 169 28.28 -11.51 -1.95
CA LYS A 169 28.27 -10.45 -0.92
C LYS A 169 26.99 -9.65 -1.00
N LEU A 170 26.51 -9.13 0.15
CA LEU A 170 25.42 -8.17 0.15
C LEU A 170 25.82 -6.90 -0.61
N SER A 171 24.93 -6.41 -1.46
CA SER A 171 25.10 -5.18 -2.21
C SER A 171 24.96 -3.92 -1.35
N CYS A 172 24.58 -4.06 -0.07
CA CYS A 172 24.38 -2.94 0.84
C CYS A 172 24.90 -3.28 2.25
N ARG A 173 25.42 -2.27 2.95
CA ARG A 173 26.03 -2.39 4.30
C ARG A 173 25.02 -2.28 5.45
N ARG A 174 23.79 -1.82 5.18
CA ARG A 174 22.79 -1.46 6.20
C ARG A 174 22.35 -2.62 7.12
N PRO A 175 21.99 -3.83 6.61
CA PRO A 175 21.68 -4.95 7.48
C PRO A 175 22.91 -5.46 8.25
N ASP A 176 24.12 -5.41 7.67
CA ASP A 176 25.34 -5.74 8.41
C ASP A 176 25.55 -4.79 9.58
N LEU A 177 25.39 -3.49 9.35
CA LEU A 177 25.52 -2.46 10.39
C LEU A 177 24.47 -2.62 11.50
N ALA A 178 23.21 -2.89 11.13
CA ALA A 178 22.17 -3.20 12.11
C ALA A 178 22.52 -4.45 12.93
N ASN A 179 22.98 -5.53 12.29
CA ASN A 179 23.42 -6.75 12.98
C ASN A 179 24.61 -6.48 13.92
N GLU A 180 25.64 -5.77 13.45
CA GLU A 180 26.83 -5.40 14.22
C GLU A 180 26.44 -4.61 15.49
N MET A 181 25.59 -3.59 15.34
CA MET A 181 25.13 -2.77 16.47
C MET A 181 24.27 -3.58 17.45
N LEU A 182 23.33 -4.39 16.96
CA LEU A 182 22.47 -5.23 17.79
C LEU A 182 23.27 -6.30 18.53
N ALA A 183 24.28 -6.91 17.90
CA ALA A 183 25.14 -7.92 18.50
C ALA A 183 26.09 -7.33 19.56
N ALA A 184 26.59 -6.11 19.33
CA ALA A 184 27.54 -5.45 20.22
C ALA A 184 26.91 -4.80 21.47
N SER A 185 25.59 -4.88 21.64
CA SER A 185 24.89 -4.26 22.76
C SER A 185 23.78 -5.14 23.32
N ASN A 186 23.54 -5.07 24.63
CA ASN A 186 22.36 -5.64 25.28
C ASN A 186 21.20 -4.64 25.42
N LYS A 187 21.35 -3.41 24.90
CA LYS A 187 20.29 -2.39 24.93
C LYS A 187 19.14 -2.81 24.03
N ASN A 188 17.92 -2.50 24.47
CA ASN A 188 16.69 -2.68 23.72
C ASN A 188 15.68 -1.61 24.15
N ASN A 189 15.92 -0.37 23.75
CA ASN A 189 15.09 0.79 24.08
C ASN A 189 15.02 1.74 22.88
N ILE A 190 14.01 2.63 22.89
CA ILE A 190 13.72 3.55 21.77
C ILE A 190 14.96 4.31 21.30
N GLY A 191 15.76 4.86 22.24
CA GLY A 191 16.95 5.63 21.90
C GLY A 191 17.98 4.82 21.11
N PHE A 192 18.26 3.59 21.55
CA PHE A 192 19.20 2.70 20.87
C PHE A 192 18.71 2.26 19.48
N LEU A 193 17.45 1.83 19.38
CA LEU A 193 16.88 1.39 18.10
C LEU A 193 16.80 2.57 17.10
N LYS A 194 16.49 3.78 17.58
CA LYS A 194 16.54 5.01 16.80
C LYS A 194 17.93 5.28 16.22
N THR A 195 18.99 5.11 17.02
CA THR A 195 20.37 5.25 16.51
C THR A 195 20.69 4.25 15.41
N ILE A 196 20.16 3.02 15.47
CA ILE A 196 20.34 2.04 14.40
C ILE A 196 19.62 2.52 13.13
N LEU A 197 18.37 2.96 13.24
CA LEU A 197 17.60 3.50 12.11
C LEU A 197 18.31 4.68 11.44
N ASP A 198 18.80 5.65 12.23
CA ASP A 198 19.60 6.80 11.77
C ASP A 198 20.93 6.42 11.12
N LYS A 199 21.50 5.27 11.48
CA LYS A 199 22.71 4.75 10.82
C LYS A 199 22.41 3.91 9.58
N THR A 200 21.16 3.55 9.36
CA THR A 200 20.76 2.59 8.31
C THR A 200 19.66 3.13 7.40
N HIS A 201 19.35 4.43 7.46
CA HIS A 201 18.48 5.06 6.48
C HIS A 201 19.20 5.23 5.15
N GLN A 202 18.42 5.50 4.12
CA GLN A 202 18.90 5.73 2.77
C GLN A 202 18.53 7.14 2.31
N GLU A 203 19.49 7.78 1.65
CA GLU A 203 19.37 9.08 1.00
C GLU A 203 19.66 8.91 -0.50
N GLY A 204 18.96 9.66 -1.35
CA GLY A 204 19.18 9.64 -2.80
C GLY A 204 17.89 9.79 -3.60
N GLU A 205 17.77 9.09 -4.73
CA GLU A 205 16.49 9.01 -5.47
C GLU A 205 15.48 8.13 -4.72
N LEU A 206 15.96 7.02 -4.14
CA LEU A 206 15.21 6.17 -3.22
C LEU A 206 15.55 6.58 -1.79
N ASN A 207 14.60 7.20 -1.08
CA ASN A 207 14.82 7.72 0.27
C ASN A 207 14.09 6.87 1.30
N THR A 208 14.64 6.81 2.52
CA THR A 208 13.85 6.46 3.69
C THR A 208 12.79 7.54 3.91
N LEU A 209 11.53 7.21 3.61
CA LEU A 209 10.40 8.12 3.73
C LEU A 209 10.02 8.33 5.18
N TYR A 210 10.02 7.24 5.94
CA TYR A 210 9.77 7.26 7.37
C TYR A 210 10.47 6.08 8.04
N SER A 211 10.63 6.21 9.35
CA SER A 211 11.16 5.15 10.20
C SER A 211 10.20 4.89 11.35
N THR A 212 10.01 3.63 11.70
CA THR A 212 9.13 3.24 12.82
C THR A 212 9.90 2.47 13.87
N ILE A 213 9.49 2.64 15.13
CA ILE A 213 9.80 1.73 16.24
C ILE A 213 8.47 1.35 16.89
N CYS A 214 8.11 0.07 16.83
CA CYS A 214 6.88 -0.49 17.37
C CYS A 214 7.20 -1.20 18.70
N ASP A 215 6.66 -0.69 19.81
CA ASP A 215 6.58 -1.40 21.08
C ASP A 215 5.42 -2.40 21.01
N LEU A 216 5.75 -3.67 20.71
CA LEU A 216 4.74 -4.70 20.47
C LEU A 216 3.96 -5.05 21.73
N LYS A 217 4.53 -4.83 22.93
CA LYS A 217 3.86 -5.13 24.19
C LYS A 217 2.85 -4.07 24.57
N ARG A 218 3.21 -2.80 24.38
CA ARG A 218 2.38 -1.67 24.78
C ARG A 218 1.46 -1.18 23.66
N GLY A 219 1.69 -1.60 22.41
CA GLY A 219 0.93 -1.13 21.26
C GLY A 219 1.22 0.35 20.94
N ILE A 220 2.47 0.77 21.14
CA ILE A 220 2.91 2.15 20.90
C ILE A 220 3.84 2.16 19.70
N ILE A 221 3.64 3.10 18.78
CA ILE A 221 4.48 3.26 17.59
C ILE A 221 5.11 4.65 17.64
N TYR A 222 6.42 4.70 17.46
CA TYR A 222 7.19 5.93 17.32
C TYR A 222 7.56 6.08 15.85
N VAL A 223 7.11 7.15 15.22
CA VAL A 223 7.34 7.42 13.80
C VAL A 223 8.22 8.66 13.64
N TYR A 224 9.19 8.57 12.74
CA TYR A 224 10.09 9.64 12.33
C TYR A 224 9.92 9.84 10.83
N LEU A 225 9.87 11.09 10.35
CA LEU A 225 9.65 11.40 8.93
C LEU A 225 10.96 11.84 8.29
N PHE A 226 11.29 11.28 7.13
CA PHE A 226 12.28 11.79 6.18
C PHE A 226 13.60 12.21 6.83
N HIS A 227 14.27 11.23 7.48
CA HIS A 227 15.57 11.37 8.16
C HIS A 227 15.59 12.30 9.39
N ASP A 228 14.46 12.89 9.78
CA ASP A 228 14.36 13.65 11.03
C ASP A 228 14.09 12.74 12.23
N TYR A 229 15.17 12.34 12.92
CA TYR A 229 15.11 11.55 14.15
C TYR A 229 14.97 12.39 15.44
N ASN A 230 14.74 13.70 15.32
CA ASN A 230 14.51 14.61 16.46
C ASN A 230 13.03 14.84 16.71
N THR A 231 12.22 14.88 15.65
CA THR A 231 10.76 15.00 15.75
C THR A 231 10.10 13.63 15.73
N VAL A 232 9.27 13.32 16.74
CA VAL A 232 8.58 12.03 16.83
C VAL A 232 7.07 12.21 16.83
N TYR A 233 6.40 11.48 15.94
CA TYR A 233 4.97 11.25 16.04
C TYR A 233 4.73 9.95 16.81
N LYS A 234 4.08 10.05 17.97
CA LYS A 234 3.80 8.90 18.83
C LYS A 234 2.34 8.48 18.70
N ILE A 235 2.13 7.24 18.29
CA ILE A 235 0.80 6.64 18.10
C ILE A 235 0.55 5.65 19.24
N ASP A 236 -0.57 5.81 19.94
CA ASP A 236 -1.11 4.81 20.86
C ASP A 236 -2.23 4.05 20.13
N LEU A 237 -1.93 2.83 19.67
CA LEU A 237 -2.84 2.08 18.80
C LEU A 237 -4.21 1.89 19.45
N LYS A 238 -4.25 1.57 20.74
CA LYS A 238 -5.51 1.35 21.45
C LYS A 238 -6.37 2.62 21.51
N SER A 239 -5.73 3.78 21.62
CA SER A 239 -6.42 5.07 21.63
C SER A 239 -6.92 5.46 20.25
N GLU A 240 -6.12 5.23 19.20
CA GLU A 240 -6.53 5.49 17.82
C GLU A 240 -7.69 4.60 17.37
N LEU A 241 -7.67 3.30 17.72
CA LEU A 241 -8.75 2.37 17.36
C LEU A 241 -10.11 2.76 17.94
N LYS A 242 -10.15 3.54 19.03
CA LYS A 242 -11.42 4.05 19.62
C LYS A 242 -12.04 5.18 18.80
N LYS A 243 -11.26 5.85 17.93
CA LYS A 243 -11.76 6.93 17.06
C LYS A 243 -12.57 6.40 15.88
N GLY A 244 -12.63 5.09 15.70
CA GLY A 244 -13.26 4.47 14.55
C GLY A 244 -12.29 4.36 13.38
N TYR A 245 -12.81 3.95 12.22
CA TYR A 245 -12.01 3.89 11.00
C TYR A 245 -11.62 5.30 10.56
N HIS A 246 -10.35 5.49 10.22
CA HIS A 246 -9.87 6.74 9.63
C HIS A 246 -8.55 6.52 8.90
N ILE A 247 -8.27 7.42 7.96
CA ILE A 247 -7.02 7.50 7.18
C ILE A 247 -6.42 8.88 7.41
N GLU A 248 -5.10 8.94 7.56
CA GLU A 248 -4.33 10.17 7.71
C GLU A 248 -3.15 10.18 6.73
N ASN A 249 -2.70 11.36 6.32
CA ASN A 249 -1.38 11.50 5.69
C ASN A 249 -0.32 11.56 6.78
N LEU A 250 0.71 10.74 6.69
CA LEU A 250 1.77 10.70 7.72
C LEU A 250 2.44 12.07 7.89
N ALA A 251 2.68 12.78 6.79
CA ALA A 251 3.40 14.05 6.81
C ALA A 251 2.66 15.19 7.53
N ASP A 252 1.33 15.10 7.68
CA ASP A 252 0.53 16.13 8.33
C ASP A 252 0.80 16.19 9.86
N HIS A 253 1.46 15.17 10.41
CA HIS A 253 1.85 15.09 11.83
C HIS A 253 3.24 15.68 12.13
N PHE A 254 3.92 16.22 11.12
CA PHE A 254 5.28 16.75 11.24
C PHE A 254 5.32 18.23 10.85
N PRO A 255 6.29 19.00 11.41
CA PRO A 255 6.52 20.36 10.96
C PRO A 255 6.96 20.38 9.49
N ALA A 256 6.67 21.49 8.82
CA ALA A 256 7.12 21.71 7.45
C ALA A 256 8.65 21.55 7.34
N SER A 257 9.08 20.80 6.33
CA SER A 257 10.49 20.54 6.03
C SER A 257 10.74 20.83 4.56
N PHE A 258 11.69 21.73 4.28
CA PHE A 258 12.07 22.07 2.91
C PHE A 258 12.51 20.82 2.12
N ALA A 259 13.24 19.90 2.75
CA ALA A 259 13.74 18.69 2.10
C ALA A 259 12.59 17.77 1.66
N TYR A 260 11.65 17.49 2.57
CA TYR A 260 10.48 16.65 2.26
C TYR A 260 9.52 17.34 1.28
N GLU A 261 9.28 18.65 1.43
CA GLU A 261 8.46 19.41 0.48
C GLU A 261 9.07 19.41 -0.93
N ASN A 262 10.38 19.61 -1.06
CA ASN A 262 11.04 19.58 -2.36
C ASN A 262 10.97 18.18 -2.98
N PHE A 263 11.16 17.12 -2.19
CA PHE A 263 11.01 15.75 -2.65
C PHE A 263 9.58 15.45 -3.12
N SER A 264 8.57 15.85 -2.34
CA SER A 264 7.15 15.61 -2.67
C SER A 264 6.62 16.44 -3.84
N LYS A 265 6.99 17.72 -3.94
CA LYS A 265 6.58 18.63 -5.04
C LYS A 265 7.05 18.15 -6.41
N ASN A 266 8.16 17.43 -6.47
CA ASN A 266 8.73 16.90 -7.71
C ASN A 266 8.11 15.55 -8.12
N HIS A 267 7.25 14.95 -7.31
CA HIS A 267 6.60 13.67 -7.62
C HIS A 267 5.37 13.87 -8.52
N SER A 268 5.13 12.95 -9.46
CA SER A 268 4.01 13.04 -10.43
C SER A 268 2.62 13.08 -9.77
N LEU A 269 2.47 12.44 -8.61
CA LEU A 269 1.23 12.44 -7.83
C LEU A 269 0.97 13.75 -7.07
N TYR A 270 1.90 14.71 -7.04
CA TYR A 270 1.75 15.93 -6.24
C TYR A 270 0.49 16.74 -6.60
N LEU A 271 0.13 16.81 -7.89
CA LEU A 271 -1.10 17.49 -8.32
C LEU A 271 -2.35 16.80 -7.76
N LYS A 272 -2.41 15.46 -7.83
CA LYS A 272 -3.49 14.65 -7.23
C LYS A 272 -3.60 14.92 -5.73
N GLU A 273 -2.47 14.94 -5.03
CA GLU A 273 -2.42 15.20 -3.58
C GLU A 273 -2.84 16.63 -3.22
N SER A 274 -2.46 17.61 -4.03
CA SER A 274 -2.92 19.00 -3.88
C SER A 274 -4.44 19.13 -4.05
N ILE A 275 -5.03 18.37 -4.98
CA ILE A 275 -6.49 18.29 -5.14
C ILE A 275 -7.13 17.70 -3.87
N PHE A 276 -6.57 16.61 -3.31
CA PHE A 276 -7.08 16.03 -2.07
C PHE A 276 -6.97 16.97 -0.87
N GLN A 277 -5.88 17.75 -0.76
CA GLN A 277 -5.77 18.78 0.27
C GLN A 277 -6.90 19.81 0.15
N GLU A 278 -7.26 20.20 -1.07
CA GLU A 278 -8.40 21.09 -1.28
C GLU A 278 -9.74 20.41 -0.93
N MET A 279 -9.91 19.12 -1.25
CA MET A 279 -11.10 18.36 -0.86
C MET A 279 -11.31 18.33 0.65
N MET A 280 -10.24 18.22 1.44
CA MET A 280 -10.33 18.28 2.91
C MET A 280 -10.84 19.64 3.41
N ASN A 281 -10.49 20.72 2.72
CA ASN A 281 -10.84 22.08 3.11
C ASN A 281 -12.21 22.53 2.59
N LYS A 282 -12.58 22.13 1.36
CA LYS A 282 -13.75 22.65 0.62
C LYS A 282 -14.81 21.61 0.33
N GLY A 283 -14.56 20.34 0.62
CA GLY A 283 -15.44 19.22 0.28
C GLY A 283 -15.13 18.61 -1.09
N ILE A 284 -15.44 17.32 -1.22
CA ILE A 284 -15.13 16.50 -2.41
C ILE A 284 -15.88 17.02 -3.65
N GLU A 285 -17.20 17.19 -3.55
CA GLU A 285 -18.05 17.56 -4.70
C GLU A 285 -17.68 18.95 -5.24
N THR A 286 -17.57 19.95 -4.36
CA THR A 286 -17.18 21.32 -4.73
C THR A 286 -15.82 21.35 -5.43
N THR A 287 -14.86 20.56 -4.96
CA THR A 287 -13.52 20.50 -5.53
C THR A 287 -13.53 19.83 -6.91
N ILE A 288 -14.26 18.72 -7.06
CA ILE A 288 -14.41 18.02 -8.35
C ILE A 288 -15.03 18.94 -9.40
N ASP A 289 -16.09 19.66 -9.06
CA ASP A 289 -16.80 20.53 -10.00
C ASP A 289 -15.90 21.65 -10.50
N ARG A 290 -15.11 22.23 -9.59
CA ARG A 290 -14.11 23.24 -9.94
C ARG A 290 -13.07 22.70 -10.92
N TYR A 291 -12.52 21.51 -10.68
CA TYR A 291 -11.46 20.97 -11.54
C TYR A 291 -11.98 20.39 -12.86
N ILE A 292 -13.22 19.90 -12.93
CA ILE A 292 -13.88 19.59 -14.20
C ILE A 292 -13.99 20.88 -15.04
N ALA A 293 -14.52 21.96 -14.47
CA ALA A 293 -14.64 23.24 -15.17
C ALA A 293 -13.27 23.80 -15.59
N GLU A 294 -12.22 23.56 -14.80
CA GLU A 294 -10.85 23.95 -15.17
C GLU A 294 -10.31 23.11 -16.33
N SER A 295 -10.58 21.80 -16.35
CA SER A 295 -10.16 20.93 -17.45
C SER A 295 -10.88 21.23 -18.77
N GLU A 296 -12.15 21.66 -18.70
CA GLU A 296 -12.95 22.04 -19.88
C GLU A 296 -12.35 23.20 -20.66
N LYS A 297 -11.68 24.14 -19.96
CA LYS A 297 -10.98 25.28 -20.60
C LYS A 297 -9.88 24.85 -21.57
N SER A 298 -9.39 23.61 -21.45
CA SER A 298 -8.36 23.03 -22.32
C SER A 298 -7.08 23.88 -22.41
N ASP A 299 -6.71 24.54 -21.31
CA ASP A 299 -5.49 25.34 -21.21
C ASP A 299 -4.25 24.42 -21.36
N PRO A 300 -3.32 24.69 -22.30
CA PRO A 300 -2.09 23.93 -22.44
C PRO A 300 -1.23 23.84 -21.16
N GLN A 301 -1.33 24.81 -20.25
CA GLN A 301 -0.65 24.78 -18.95
C GLN A 301 -1.20 23.68 -18.03
N ASN A 302 -2.46 23.28 -18.23
CA ASN A 302 -3.16 22.26 -17.45
C ASN A 302 -3.10 20.86 -18.09
N LYS A 303 -2.12 20.58 -18.96
CA LYS A 303 -1.99 19.29 -19.65
C LYS A 303 -1.93 18.04 -18.75
N ASN A 304 -1.57 18.21 -17.47
CA ASN A 304 -1.49 17.13 -16.49
C ASN A 304 -2.75 16.99 -15.63
N LEU A 305 -3.77 17.83 -15.83
CA LEU A 305 -4.97 17.84 -15.00
C LEU A 305 -5.83 16.59 -15.22
N ASP A 306 -6.10 16.19 -16.47
CA ASP A 306 -6.92 15.00 -16.75
C ASP A 306 -6.33 13.71 -16.17
N PRO A 307 -5.02 13.42 -16.34
CA PRO A 307 -4.39 12.31 -15.64
C PRO A 307 -4.51 12.42 -14.12
N ALA A 308 -4.33 13.61 -13.53
CA ALA A 308 -4.48 13.80 -12.10
C ALA A 308 -5.93 13.55 -11.63
N LEU A 309 -6.93 13.94 -12.41
CA LEU A 309 -8.34 13.69 -12.13
C LEU A 309 -8.70 12.21 -12.22
N LEU A 310 -8.09 11.47 -13.14
CA LEU A 310 -8.21 10.01 -13.17
C LEU A 310 -7.64 9.39 -11.89
N GLU A 311 -6.46 9.83 -11.46
CA GLU A 311 -5.85 9.37 -10.20
C GLU A 311 -6.70 9.74 -8.98
N VAL A 312 -7.35 10.91 -8.97
CA VAL A 312 -8.31 11.30 -7.92
C VAL A 312 -9.49 10.34 -7.90
N ALA A 313 -10.08 10.02 -9.05
CA ALA A 313 -11.18 9.07 -9.14
C ALA A 313 -10.78 7.69 -8.60
N LEU A 314 -9.62 7.17 -9.01
CA LEU A 314 -9.10 5.88 -8.53
C LEU A 314 -8.83 5.89 -7.02
N GLN A 315 -8.30 6.99 -6.49
CA GLN A 315 -8.02 7.13 -5.06
C GLN A 315 -9.30 7.18 -4.22
N LEU A 316 -10.34 7.87 -4.69
CA LEU A 316 -11.67 7.87 -4.03
C LEU A 316 -12.27 6.46 -3.95
N ILE A 317 -12.10 5.65 -5.00
CA ILE A 317 -12.54 4.25 -5.01
C ILE A 317 -11.72 3.44 -4.00
N LYS A 318 -10.40 3.63 -3.96
CA LYS A 318 -9.51 2.93 -2.99
C LYS A 318 -9.88 3.26 -1.55
N TYR A 319 -10.14 4.53 -1.22
CA TYR A 319 -10.57 4.93 0.12
C TYR A 319 -11.93 4.34 0.49
N SER A 320 -12.89 4.42 -0.43
CA SER A 320 -14.20 3.80 -0.27
C SER A 320 -14.07 2.29 -0.02
N TRP A 321 -13.33 1.59 -0.88
CA TRP A 321 -13.13 0.15 -0.71
C TRP A 321 -12.46 -0.18 0.62
N ASN A 322 -11.39 0.53 0.98
CA ASN A 322 -10.62 0.29 2.19
C ASN A 322 -11.51 0.38 3.43
N GLU A 323 -12.34 1.42 3.54
CA GLU A 323 -13.28 1.59 4.66
C GLU A 323 -14.31 0.47 4.73
N HIS A 324 -14.98 0.16 3.62
CA HIS A 324 -16.04 -0.85 3.57
C HIS A 324 -15.50 -2.29 3.60
N ASN A 325 -14.18 -2.49 3.52
CA ASN A 325 -13.51 -3.80 3.59
C ASN A 325 -12.50 -3.87 4.75
N ASN A 326 -12.79 -3.16 5.84
CA ASN A 326 -12.07 -3.24 7.12
C ASN A 326 -10.57 -2.90 7.05
N GLY A 327 -10.12 -2.12 6.07
CA GLY A 327 -8.72 -1.78 5.87
C GLY A 327 -8.00 -2.56 4.78
N ALA A 328 -8.70 -3.45 4.08
CA ALA A 328 -8.11 -4.24 2.99
C ALA A 328 -7.76 -3.36 1.78
N MET A 329 -6.73 -3.77 1.04
CA MET A 329 -6.45 -3.19 -0.27
C MET A 329 -7.57 -3.53 -1.27
N TRP A 330 -7.64 -2.78 -2.36
CA TRP A 330 -8.61 -3.01 -3.43
C TRP A 330 -8.23 -4.23 -4.28
N ASP A 331 -8.53 -5.43 -3.79
CA ASP A 331 -8.17 -6.72 -4.42
C ASP A 331 -8.63 -6.85 -5.89
N TYR A 332 -9.73 -6.18 -6.26
CA TYR A 332 -10.20 -6.07 -7.64
C TYR A 332 -9.14 -5.43 -8.56
N TRP A 333 -8.41 -4.42 -8.06
CA TRP A 333 -7.33 -3.76 -8.78
C TRP A 333 -6.25 -4.76 -9.23
N PHE A 334 -5.92 -5.70 -8.34
CA PHE A 334 -4.90 -6.73 -8.55
C PHE A 334 -5.43 -8.01 -9.18
N SER A 335 -6.71 -8.03 -9.61
CA SER A 335 -7.35 -9.20 -10.21
C SER A 335 -7.31 -10.44 -9.31
N LYS A 336 -7.27 -10.27 -7.99
CA LYS A 336 -7.26 -11.39 -7.05
C LYS A 336 -8.63 -12.10 -7.06
N PRO A 337 -8.68 -13.43 -6.90
CA PRO A 337 -9.95 -14.16 -6.92
C PRO A 337 -11.03 -13.62 -5.98
N ASN A 338 -10.67 -13.25 -4.74
CA ASN A 338 -11.61 -12.65 -3.78
C ASN A 338 -11.98 -11.20 -4.12
N GLY A 339 -11.21 -10.52 -4.96
CA GLY A 339 -11.48 -9.13 -5.38
C GLY A 339 -12.74 -8.98 -6.24
N TYR A 340 -13.27 -10.08 -6.77
CA TYR A 340 -14.52 -10.11 -7.52
C TYR A 340 -15.75 -10.40 -6.66
N ASP A 341 -15.56 -10.76 -5.38
CA ASP A 341 -16.64 -11.07 -4.44
C ASP A 341 -17.15 -9.77 -3.78
N ILE A 342 -17.72 -8.88 -4.59
CA ILE A 342 -18.12 -7.54 -4.18
C ILE A 342 -19.50 -7.59 -3.52
N THR A 343 -19.58 -7.17 -2.26
CA THR A 343 -20.85 -6.94 -1.56
C THR A 343 -21.27 -5.48 -1.76
N PRO A 344 -22.51 -5.20 -2.20
CA PRO A 344 -22.94 -3.82 -2.42
C PRO A 344 -22.97 -2.96 -1.15
N TYR A 345 -22.55 -1.71 -1.27
CA TYR A 345 -22.59 -0.67 -0.24
C TYR A 345 -22.78 0.73 -0.88
N LYS A 346 -23.15 1.74 -0.09
CA LYS A 346 -23.34 3.11 -0.59
C LYS A 346 -22.26 4.02 -0.04
N ASP A 347 -21.66 4.82 -0.93
CA ASP A 347 -20.61 5.75 -0.55
C ASP A 347 -20.54 6.95 -1.51
N PRO A 348 -20.62 8.20 -1.02
CA PRO A 348 -20.58 9.40 -1.86
C PRO A 348 -19.25 9.57 -2.60
N ARG A 349 -18.15 8.99 -2.10
CA ARG A 349 -16.85 8.99 -2.81
C ARG A 349 -16.94 8.23 -4.13
N LEU A 350 -17.75 7.17 -4.20
CA LEU A 350 -17.95 6.41 -5.44
C LEU A 350 -18.76 7.20 -6.46
N THR A 351 -19.81 7.93 -6.04
CA THR A 351 -20.55 8.86 -6.91
C THR A 351 -19.64 9.95 -7.48
N SER A 352 -18.77 10.51 -6.64
CA SER A 352 -17.76 11.50 -7.02
C SER A 352 -16.74 10.94 -8.01
N ALA A 353 -16.24 9.72 -7.78
CA ALA A 353 -15.34 9.03 -8.70
C ALA A 353 -16.02 8.74 -10.05
N GLU A 354 -17.28 8.29 -10.05
CA GLU A 354 -18.03 8.04 -11.28
C GLU A 354 -18.23 9.32 -12.10
N LYS A 355 -18.49 10.46 -11.44
CA LYS A 355 -18.61 11.76 -12.12
C LYS A 355 -17.33 12.11 -12.90
N LEU A 356 -16.17 11.94 -12.27
CA LEU A 356 -14.87 12.15 -12.92
C LEU A 356 -14.64 11.18 -14.08
N LEU A 357 -14.89 9.87 -13.88
CA LEU A 357 -14.71 8.86 -14.93
C LEU A 357 -15.64 9.09 -16.12
N LYS A 358 -16.90 9.49 -15.87
CA LYS A 358 -17.85 9.84 -16.93
C LYS A 358 -17.33 11.03 -17.74
N TYR A 359 -16.94 12.11 -17.08
CA TYR A 359 -16.35 13.28 -17.74
C TYR A 359 -15.14 12.90 -18.61
N LEU A 360 -14.14 12.23 -18.02
CA LEU A 360 -12.90 11.85 -18.70
C LEU A 360 -13.16 10.89 -19.87
N SER A 361 -14.05 9.91 -19.70
CA SER A 361 -14.39 8.95 -20.77
C SER A 361 -15.10 9.57 -21.96
N THR A 362 -15.86 10.66 -21.77
CA THR A 362 -16.47 11.39 -22.89
C THR A 362 -15.47 12.24 -23.66
N LYS A 363 -14.38 12.66 -23.02
CA LYS A 363 -13.29 13.45 -23.62
C LYS A 363 -12.28 12.57 -24.39
N GLU A 364 -12.16 11.31 -24.01
CA GLU A 364 -11.17 10.40 -24.59
C GLU A 364 -11.65 9.77 -25.91
N GLU A 365 -11.28 10.39 -27.03
CA GLU A 365 -11.59 9.90 -28.37
C GLU A 365 -10.42 9.12 -29.01
N LYS A 366 -9.19 9.24 -28.48
CA LYS A 366 -7.97 8.75 -29.12
C LYS A 366 -7.44 7.48 -28.48
N ASP A 367 -7.44 7.40 -27.16
CA ASP A 367 -7.04 6.23 -26.40
C ASP A 367 -8.26 5.40 -25.99
N LEU A 368 -8.72 4.57 -26.92
CA LEU A 368 -9.88 3.71 -26.71
C LEU A 368 -9.64 2.68 -25.59
N LYS A 369 -8.39 2.31 -25.31
CA LYS A 369 -8.02 1.41 -24.20
C LYS A 369 -8.24 2.09 -22.86
N LEU A 370 -7.79 3.34 -22.72
CA LEU A 370 -8.03 4.14 -21.53
C LEU A 370 -9.53 4.39 -21.32
N ARG A 371 -10.27 4.70 -22.40
CA ARG A 371 -11.72 4.85 -22.34
C ARG A 371 -12.44 3.58 -21.86
N ASN A 372 -12.06 2.43 -22.41
CA ASN A 372 -12.65 1.15 -22.04
C ASN A 372 -12.29 0.74 -20.61
N PHE A 373 -11.08 1.06 -20.14
CA PHE A 373 -10.72 0.96 -18.73
C PHE A 373 -11.63 1.81 -17.84
N MET A 374 -11.90 3.07 -18.20
CA MET A 374 -12.82 3.92 -17.43
C MET A 374 -14.25 3.37 -17.41
N TYR A 375 -14.73 2.72 -18.49
CA TYR A 375 -16.01 2.01 -18.47
C TYR A 375 -15.99 0.82 -17.50
N GLU A 376 -14.92 0.04 -17.48
CA GLU A 376 -14.76 -1.09 -16.55
C GLU A 376 -14.76 -0.64 -15.09
N ILE A 377 -13.99 0.40 -14.75
CA ILE A 377 -13.99 0.98 -13.40
C ILE A 377 -15.36 1.58 -13.04
N SER A 378 -16.04 2.22 -13.99
CA SER A 378 -17.41 2.70 -13.77
C SER A 378 -18.39 1.54 -13.55
N GLY A 379 -18.17 0.40 -14.21
CA GLY A 379 -18.92 -0.84 -13.98
C GLY A 379 -18.73 -1.37 -12.57
N PHE A 380 -17.49 -1.34 -12.06
CA PHE A 380 -17.19 -1.66 -10.66
C PHE A 380 -17.94 -0.75 -9.69
N ILE A 381 -17.87 0.57 -9.89
CA ILE A 381 -18.57 1.54 -9.05
C ILE A 381 -20.07 1.26 -9.01
N ASN A 382 -20.68 1.06 -10.18
CA ASN A 382 -22.11 0.79 -10.25
C ASN A 382 -22.49 -0.51 -9.56
N PHE A 383 -21.69 -1.57 -9.71
CA PHE A 383 -21.99 -2.83 -9.03
C PHE A 383 -21.81 -2.72 -7.51
N ALA A 384 -20.72 -2.09 -7.05
CA ALA A 384 -20.49 -1.80 -5.64
C ALA A 384 -21.65 -0.98 -5.05
N GLN A 385 -22.24 -0.06 -5.82
CA GLN A 385 -23.41 0.71 -5.38
C GLN A 385 -24.76 0.00 -5.62
N GLY A 386 -24.79 -1.27 -6.04
CA GLY A 386 -26.03 -2.03 -6.24
C GLY A 386 -26.78 -1.74 -7.54
N ASN A 387 -26.19 -0.98 -8.47
CA ASN A 387 -26.76 -0.66 -9.78
C ASN A 387 -26.38 -1.74 -10.81
N THR A 388 -26.86 -2.98 -10.60
CA THR A 388 -26.43 -4.16 -11.37
C THR A 388 -26.64 -4.04 -12.88
N ALA A 389 -27.78 -3.49 -13.33
CA ALA A 389 -28.07 -3.34 -14.75
C ALA A 389 -27.04 -2.41 -15.45
N THR A 390 -26.80 -1.24 -14.85
CA THR A 390 -25.82 -0.27 -15.34
C THR A 390 -24.40 -0.85 -15.33
N ALA A 391 -24.03 -1.57 -14.27
CA ALA A 391 -22.74 -2.25 -14.20
C ALA A 391 -22.54 -3.25 -15.34
N LYS A 392 -23.55 -4.07 -15.63
CA LYS A 392 -23.52 -5.07 -16.71
C LYS A 392 -23.31 -4.42 -18.08
N ASP A 393 -23.99 -3.30 -18.35
CA ASP A 393 -23.84 -2.59 -19.61
C ASP A 393 -22.46 -1.94 -19.74
N LEU A 394 -21.94 -1.35 -18.65
CA LEU A 394 -20.59 -0.78 -18.62
C LEU A 394 -19.50 -1.85 -18.83
N TYR A 395 -19.62 -3.00 -18.18
CA TYR A 395 -18.68 -4.10 -18.42
C TYR A 395 -18.74 -4.62 -19.85
N LYS A 396 -19.94 -4.83 -20.42
CA LYS A 396 -20.07 -5.20 -21.85
C LYS A 396 -19.40 -4.18 -22.76
N LYS A 397 -19.60 -2.88 -22.48
CA LYS A 397 -18.98 -1.79 -23.23
C LYS A 397 -17.45 -1.80 -23.10
N SER A 398 -16.93 -2.08 -21.91
CA SER A 398 -15.48 -2.10 -21.66
C SER A 398 -14.72 -3.22 -22.39
N ILE A 399 -15.42 -4.31 -22.77
CA ILE A 399 -14.80 -5.47 -23.42
C ILE A 399 -15.33 -5.76 -24.82
N SER A 400 -16.14 -4.85 -25.39
CA SER A 400 -16.84 -5.10 -26.66
C SER A 400 -15.88 -5.30 -27.83
N ASN A 401 -14.74 -4.61 -27.83
CA ASN A 401 -13.66 -4.81 -28.78
C ASN A 401 -12.34 -5.16 -28.04
N PRO A 402 -11.88 -6.42 -28.09
CA PRO A 402 -10.66 -6.84 -27.43
C PRO A 402 -9.38 -6.10 -27.83
N THR A 403 -9.29 -5.54 -29.03
CA THR A 403 -8.10 -4.79 -29.46
C THR A 403 -8.04 -3.37 -28.87
N GLU A 404 -9.20 -2.86 -28.44
CA GLU A 404 -9.39 -1.56 -27.81
C GLU A 404 -9.46 -1.65 -26.29
N ALA A 405 -9.06 -2.76 -25.67
CA ALA A 405 -9.03 -2.89 -24.22
C ALA A 405 -7.65 -3.33 -23.74
N TYR A 406 -7.27 -2.93 -22.51
CA TYR A 406 -6.10 -3.52 -21.87
C TYR A 406 -6.39 -4.99 -21.52
N PRO A 407 -5.37 -5.87 -21.52
CA PRO A 407 -5.54 -7.26 -21.13
C PRO A 407 -6.21 -7.44 -19.76
N VAL A 408 -5.85 -6.60 -18.78
CA VAL A 408 -6.45 -6.63 -17.43
C VAL A 408 -7.92 -6.22 -17.45
N THR A 409 -8.29 -5.21 -18.22
CA THR A 409 -9.69 -4.78 -18.40
C THR A 409 -10.52 -5.90 -19.02
N LEU A 410 -9.98 -6.62 -20.02
CA LEU A 410 -10.65 -7.79 -20.59
C LEU A 410 -10.84 -8.92 -19.59
N LEU A 411 -9.80 -9.19 -18.79
CA LEU A 411 -9.85 -10.22 -17.74
C LEU A 411 -10.95 -9.89 -16.72
N ARG A 412 -10.87 -8.71 -16.09
CA ARG A 412 -11.81 -8.30 -15.04
C ARG A 412 -13.23 -8.12 -15.56
N GLY A 413 -13.40 -7.55 -16.76
CA GLY A 413 -14.71 -7.37 -17.38
C GLY A 413 -15.41 -8.71 -17.68
N LYS A 414 -14.67 -9.70 -18.21
CA LYS A 414 -15.20 -11.06 -18.43
C LYS A 414 -15.55 -11.75 -17.12
N GLU A 415 -14.69 -11.62 -16.12
CA GLU A 415 -14.91 -12.21 -14.79
C GLU A 415 -16.16 -11.63 -14.12
N MET A 416 -16.34 -10.31 -14.17
CA MET A 416 -17.53 -9.69 -13.61
C MET A 416 -18.80 -10.09 -14.37
N LEU A 417 -18.78 -10.13 -15.70
CA LEU A 417 -19.96 -10.55 -16.48
C LEU A 417 -20.38 -12.00 -16.24
N SER A 418 -19.46 -12.88 -15.83
CA SER A 418 -19.79 -14.27 -15.48
C SER A 418 -20.41 -14.39 -14.08
N ARG A 419 -20.14 -13.44 -13.19
CA ARG A 419 -20.58 -13.44 -11.78
C ARG A 419 -21.80 -12.57 -11.51
N LEU A 420 -22.01 -11.51 -12.30
CA LEU A 420 -23.12 -10.60 -12.08
C LEU A 420 -24.46 -11.34 -12.15
N PRO A 421 -25.41 -11.03 -11.24
CA PRO A 421 -26.77 -11.58 -11.29
C PRO A 421 -27.40 -11.40 -12.68
N LYS A 422 -28.17 -12.41 -13.10
CA LYS A 422 -28.77 -12.44 -14.45
C LYS A 422 -29.79 -11.34 -14.65
#